data_AF-A0A542DZD0-F1
#
_entry.id   AF-A0A542DZD0-F1
#
_cell.length_a   1.000
_cell.length_b   1.000
_cell.length_c   1.000
_cell.angle_alpha   90.00
_cell.angle_beta   90.00
_cell.angle_gamma   90.00
#
_symmetry.space_group_name_H-M   'P 1'
#
loop_
_entity.id
_entity.type
_entity.pdbx_description
1 polymer ?
#
loop_
_entity_poly.entity_id
_entity_poly.type
_entity_poly.pdbx_seq_one_letter_code
_entity_poly.pdbx_strand_id
1 'polypeptide(L)'
;MHIKALVARTNVVLPPPSGPARIQHCIHQGLDELVKARTAMWTAELKLKRALSAPGVAGLLPDGKALLAGPTGAFVRHAGRKRVEQWFSLRERAFDHFTDEYLRLNRQPYADFCAAGMLIQEVLAASGRGYLWLIDAAIDADPQAKVSLGHQEPLLLDLIDEIHTLLHRSGEIRGGLYGCELKYDKGRWFQECLVHLPHVPLANSMGFTCRYICSICQEDASTCRHISGQNYDVRVVKDARGVCNVCRFSTEGCQHTQGQVLNVRASVMITDVELREISLVKRARDPLARISAIEKDASELLALFGYPPSPDDLVLCHTCMYPCQHRRTPNLPQNFVT
;
A
#
# COMPACT_ATOMS: atom_id res chain seq x y z
N MET A 1 -1.17 4.02 22.91
CA MET A 1 -1.10 3.50 21.53
C MET A 1 0.38 3.35 21.15
N HIS A 2 0.93 2.14 21.17
CA HIS A 2 2.24 1.91 20.59
C HIS A 2 2.10 1.69 19.08
N ILE A 3 2.98 2.33 18.32
CA ILE A 3 3.01 2.27 16.87
C ILE A 3 4.32 1.63 16.46
N LYS A 4 4.28 0.61 15.60
CA LYS A 4 5.48 0.19 14.88
C LYS A 4 5.67 1.18 13.73
N ALA A 5 6.48 2.19 14.00
CA ALA A 5 6.55 3.37 13.16
C ALA A 5 7.73 3.35 12.20
N LEU A 6 8.93 2.89 12.58
CA LEU A 6 10.12 3.18 11.77
C LEU A 6 10.17 2.40 10.45
N VAL A 7 9.70 3.03 9.37
CA VAL A 7 9.84 2.56 7.99
C VAL A 7 10.76 3.53 7.26
N ALA A 8 12.04 3.18 7.14
CA ALA A 8 12.98 3.88 6.28
C ALA A 8 13.16 3.06 4.99
N ARG A 9 12.73 3.63 3.86
CA ARG A 9 12.88 2.98 2.55
C ARG A 9 14.16 3.49 1.89
N THR A 10 15.05 2.56 1.54
CA THR A 10 16.25 2.83 0.75
C THR A 10 16.00 2.51 -0.72
N ASN A 11 16.77 3.10 -1.63
CA ASN A 11 16.68 2.85 -3.08
C ASN A 11 15.32 3.20 -3.69
N VAL A 12 14.67 4.24 -3.15
CA VAL A 12 13.39 4.75 -3.66
C VAL A 12 13.60 6.13 -4.27
N VAL A 13 12.91 6.39 -5.39
CA VAL A 13 12.82 7.74 -5.92
C VAL A 13 11.85 8.51 -5.02
N LEU A 14 12.40 9.41 -4.22
CA LEU A 14 11.58 10.31 -3.41
C LEU A 14 10.92 11.35 -4.32
N PRO A 15 9.67 11.73 -4.05
CA PRO A 15 9.09 12.90 -4.71
C PRO A 15 9.92 14.16 -4.39
N PRO A 16 9.81 15.20 -5.24
CA PRO A 16 10.24 16.54 -4.89
C PRO A 16 9.69 16.97 -3.51
N PRO A 17 10.38 17.86 -2.79
CA PRO A 17 9.99 18.25 -1.43
C PRO A 17 8.64 18.96 -1.38
N SER A 18 8.29 19.76 -2.39
CA SER A 18 7.05 20.52 -2.45
C SER A 18 6.75 21.01 -3.88
N GLY A 19 5.59 21.65 -4.05
CA GLY A 19 5.21 22.36 -5.29
C GLY A 19 4.65 21.47 -6.40
N PRO A 20 4.45 22.02 -7.61
CA PRO A 20 3.78 21.34 -8.73
C PRO A 20 4.46 20.03 -9.14
N ALA A 21 5.79 19.96 -9.10
CA ALA A 21 6.53 18.75 -9.45
C ALA A 21 6.27 17.59 -8.45
N ARG A 22 6.08 17.90 -7.16
CA ARG A 22 5.68 16.90 -6.15
C ARG A 22 4.27 16.39 -6.44
N ILE A 23 3.33 17.30 -6.71
CA ILE A 23 1.93 16.96 -7.03
C ILE A 23 1.89 16.02 -8.23
N GLN A 24 2.55 16.38 -9.34
CA GLN A 24 2.61 15.56 -10.55
C GLN A 24 3.24 14.20 -10.30
N HIS A 25 4.34 14.13 -9.54
CA HIS A 25 4.97 12.87 -9.16
C HIS A 25 4.01 11.97 -8.38
N CYS A 26 3.34 12.51 -7.36
CA CYS A 26 2.41 11.76 -6.53
C CYS A 26 1.19 11.29 -7.34
N ILE A 27 0.64 12.14 -8.21
CA ILE A 27 -0.44 11.77 -9.14
C ILE A 27 0.01 10.62 -10.04
N HIS A 28 1.18 10.72 -10.67
CA HIS A 28 1.69 9.69 -11.57
C HIS A 28 1.87 8.35 -10.86
N GLN A 29 2.53 8.33 -9.69
CA GLN A 29 2.68 7.11 -8.89
C GLN A 29 1.32 6.55 -8.43
N GLY A 30 0.39 7.41 -8.03
CA GLY A 30 -0.96 7.01 -7.64
C GLY A 30 -1.75 6.35 -8.77
N LEU A 31 -1.65 6.89 -9.99
CA LEU A 31 -2.27 6.34 -11.19
C LEU A 31 -1.68 5.00 -11.60
N ASP A 32 -0.36 4.85 -11.55
CA ASP A 32 0.31 3.58 -11.83
C ASP A 32 -0.19 2.48 -10.89
N GLU A 33 -0.32 2.79 -9.59
CA GLU A 33 -0.87 1.86 -8.61
C GLU A 33 -2.38 1.59 -8.81
N LEU A 34 -3.16 2.60 -9.23
CA LEU A 34 -4.58 2.42 -9.58
C LEU A 34 -4.76 1.45 -10.75
N VAL A 35 -3.95 1.59 -11.81
CA VAL A 35 -4.00 0.69 -12.98
C VAL A 35 -3.64 -0.75 -12.58
N LYS A 36 -2.60 -0.94 -11.75
CA LYS A 36 -2.24 -2.25 -11.19
C LYS A 36 -3.40 -2.85 -10.40
N ALA A 37 -3.99 -2.06 -9.49
CA ALA A 37 -5.11 -2.49 -8.66
C ALA A 37 -6.33 -2.91 -9.50
N ARG A 38 -6.74 -2.10 -10.49
CA ARG A 38 -7.85 -2.43 -11.39
C ARG A 38 -7.64 -3.75 -12.13
N THR A 39 -6.45 -3.92 -12.70
CA THR A 39 -6.11 -5.10 -13.51
C THR A 39 -6.12 -6.38 -12.66
N ALA A 40 -5.50 -6.33 -11.48
CA ALA A 40 -5.47 -7.45 -10.54
C ALA A 40 -6.87 -7.75 -10.00
N MET A 41 -7.68 -6.73 -9.70
CA MET A 41 -9.03 -6.88 -9.18
C MET A 41 -9.97 -7.57 -10.16
N TRP A 42 -9.97 -7.13 -11.43
CA TRP A 42 -10.76 -7.77 -12.48
C TRP A 42 -10.41 -9.25 -12.62
N THR A 43 -9.11 -9.59 -12.62
CA THR A 43 -8.64 -10.97 -12.71
C THR A 43 -9.04 -11.79 -11.49
N ALA A 44 -8.92 -11.21 -10.28
CA ALA A 44 -9.29 -11.85 -9.03
C ALA A 44 -10.79 -12.18 -8.98
N GLU A 45 -11.66 -11.24 -9.36
CA GLU A 45 -13.11 -11.45 -9.37
C GLU A 45 -13.53 -12.51 -10.38
N LEU A 46 -12.89 -12.57 -11.55
CA LEU A 46 -13.16 -13.61 -12.53
C LEU A 46 -12.82 -15.00 -11.99
N LYS A 47 -11.68 -15.14 -11.30
CA LYS A 47 -11.26 -16.38 -10.64
C LYS A 47 -12.18 -16.76 -9.49
N LEU A 48 -12.58 -15.80 -8.65
CA LEU A 48 -13.57 -16.04 -7.60
C LEU A 48 -14.91 -16.51 -8.17
N LYS A 49 -15.41 -15.86 -9.22
CA LYS A 49 -16.67 -16.27 -9.87
C LYS A 49 -16.60 -17.71 -10.38
N ARG A 50 -15.46 -18.13 -10.96
CA ARG A 50 -15.25 -19.52 -11.39
C ARG A 50 -15.18 -20.48 -10.21
N ALA A 51 -14.37 -20.16 -9.20
CA ALA A 51 -14.18 -20.98 -8.01
C ALA A 51 -15.47 -21.15 -7.19
N LEU A 52 -16.34 -20.14 -7.19
CA LEU A 52 -17.60 -20.09 -6.44
C LEU A 52 -18.82 -20.37 -7.33
N SER A 53 -18.65 -20.91 -8.53
CA SER A 53 -19.74 -21.15 -9.49
C SER A 53 -20.63 -22.36 -9.16
N ALA A 54 -20.26 -23.14 -8.15
CA ALA A 54 -21.01 -24.33 -7.78
C ALA A 54 -22.43 -24.02 -7.25
N PRO A 55 -23.40 -24.94 -7.48
CA PRO A 55 -24.73 -24.82 -6.92
C PRO A 55 -24.67 -24.61 -5.39
N GLY A 56 -25.35 -23.57 -4.89
CA GLY A 56 -25.36 -23.23 -3.46
C GLY A 56 -24.26 -22.24 -3.01
N VAL A 57 -23.27 -21.95 -3.86
CA VAL A 57 -22.27 -20.88 -3.62
C VAL A 57 -22.38 -19.76 -4.67
N ALA A 58 -22.88 -20.08 -5.87
CA ALA A 58 -23.03 -19.15 -6.97
C ALA A 58 -23.90 -17.93 -6.60
N GLY A 59 -23.43 -16.74 -6.98
CA GLY A 59 -24.16 -15.49 -6.78
C GLY A 59 -24.16 -14.95 -5.34
N LEU A 60 -23.43 -15.58 -4.41
CA LEU A 60 -23.43 -15.21 -3.00
C LEU A 60 -22.37 -14.17 -2.62
N LEU A 61 -21.48 -13.77 -3.55
CA LEU A 61 -20.55 -12.68 -3.29
C LEU A 61 -21.37 -11.44 -2.91
N PRO A 62 -21.19 -10.90 -1.69
CA PRO A 62 -21.94 -9.73 -1.28
C PRO A 62 -21.70 -8.57 -2.25
N ASP A 63 -22.73 -7.75 -2.50
CA ASP A 63 -22.69 -6.60 -3.42
C ASP A 63 -21.41 -5.78 -3.17
N GLY A 64 -20.71 -5.42 -4.25
CA GLY A 64 -19.47 -4.66 -4.22
C GLY A 64 -19.64 -3.20 -3.82
N LYS A 65 -20.87 -2.70 -3.67
CA LYS A 65 -21.11 -1.39 -3.08
C LYS A 65 -20.54 -1.36 -1.66
N ALA A 66 -19.43 -0.64 -1.51
CA ALA A 66 -18.87 -0.35 -0.21
C ALA A 66 -19.97 0.17 0.71
N LEU A 67 -19.93 -0.21 1.98
CA LEU A 67 -20.75 0.42 3.01
C LEU A 67 -20.25 1.87 3.18
N LEU A 68 -20.67 2.73 2.28
CA LEU A 68 -20.35 4.15 2.31
C LEU A 68 -21.18 4.79 3.44
N ALA A 69 -20.56 5.75 4.13
CA ALA A 69 -21.02 6.33 5.39
C ALA A 69 -22.55 6.41 5.54
N GLY A 70 -23.10 5.65 6.51
CA GLY A 70 -24.49 5.75 6.95
C GLY A 70 -24.65 6.67 8.16
N PRO A 71 -25.90 6.97 8.57
CA PRO A 71 -26.18 7.72 9.80
C PRO A 71 -25.57 7.02 11.04
N THR A 72 -25.38 7.82 12.09
CA THR A 72 -24.56 7.59 13.32
C THR A 72 -24.51 6.18 13.93
N GLY A 73 -23.53 6.00 14.84
CA GLY A 73 -22.83 4.75 15.18
C GLY A 73 -23.62 3.45 15.44
N ALA A 74 -24.89 3.47 15.85
CA ALA A 74 -25.65 2.23 16.03
C ALA A 74 -25.95 1.54 14.69
N PHE A 75 -26.33 2.30 13.67
CA PHE A 75 -26.59 1.77 12.32
C PHE A 75 -25.32 1.20 11.70
N VAL A 76 -24.20 1.92 11.81
CA VAL A 76 -22.89 1.50 11.31
C VAL A 76 -22.46 0.16 11.91
N ARG A 77 -22.61 -0.01 13.24
CA ARG A 77 -22.28 -1.27 13.92
C ARG A 77 -23.17 -2.42 13.47
N HIS A 78 -24.48 -2.17 13.34
CA HIS A 78 -25.42 -3.19 12.88
C HIS A 78 -25.17 -3.63 11.44
N ALA A 79 -24.97 -2.67 10.54
CA ALA A 79 -24.66 -2.94 9.13
C ALA A 79 -23.34 -3.72 8.99
N GLY A 80 -22.30 -3.31 9.73
CA GLY A 80 -21.03 -4.03 9.75
C GLY A 80 -21.16 -5.44 10.30
N ARG A 81 -21.91 -5.66 11.39
CA ARG A 81 -22.15 -7.00 11.94
C ARG A 81 -22.84 -7.92 10.92
N LYS A 82 -23.92 -7.45 10.30
CA LYS A 82 -24.60 -8.20 9.23
C LYS A 82 -23.67 -8.52 8.06
N ARG A 83 -22.77 -7.57 7.72
CA ARG A 83 -21.78 -7.77 6.66
C ARG A 83 -20.77 -8.85 7.02
N VAL A 84 -20.29 -8.88 8.28
CA VAL A 84 -19.42 -9.94 8.81
C VAL A 84 -20.13 -11.29 8.73
N GLU A 85 -21.35 -11.39 9.23
CA GLU A 85 -22.16 -12.62 9.19
C GLU A 85 -22.33 -13.15 7.75
N GLN A 86 -22.63 -12.26 6.79
CA GLN A 86 -22.74 -12.62 5.37
C GLN A 86 -21.44 -13.22 4.82
N TRP A 87 -20.30 -12.59 5.09
CA TRP A 87 -19.00 -13.08 4.61
C TRP A 87 -18.60 -14.40 5.25
N PHE A 88 -18.83 -14.57 6.56
CA PHE A 88 -18.52 -15.82 7.27
C PHE A 88 -19.37 -16.97 6.76
N SER A 89 -20.67 -16.73 6.58
CA SER A 89 -21.57 -17.72 6.01
C SER A 89 -21.18 -18.11 4.59
N LEU A 90 -20.68 -17.16 3.78
CA LEU A 90 -20.13 -17.47 2.46
C LEU A 90 -18.84 -18.28 2.56
N ARG A 91 -17.93 -17.90 3.47
CA ARG A 91 -16.67 -18.61 3.69
C ARG A 91 -16.93 -20.07 4.06
N GLU A 92 -17.77 -20.33 5.05
CA GLU A 92 -18.12 -21.70 5.46
C GLU A 92 -18.60 -22.54 4.28
N ARG A 93 -19.59 -22.06 3.52
CA ARG A 93 -20.09 -22.75 2.33
C ARG A 93 -19.02 -22.98 1.26
N ALA A 94 -18.12 -22.01 1.06
CA ALA A 94 -17.03 -22.16 0.10
C ALA A 94 -16.05 -23.25 0.54
N PHE A 95 -15.70 -23.31 1.84
CA PHE A 95 -14.82 -24.34 2.38
C PHE A 95 -15.44 -25.74 2.36
N ASP A 96 -16.74 -25.86 2.67
CA ASP A 96 -17.48 -27.11 2.52
C ASP A 96 -17.43 -27.58 1.06
N HIS A 97 -17.71 -26.67 0.12
CA HIS A 97 -17.63 -26.95 -1.31
C HIS A 97 -16.24 -27.41 -1.77
N PHE A 98 -15.18 -26.72 -1.31
CA PHE A 98 -13.81 -27.11 -1.68
C PHE A 98 -13.40 -28.43 -1.06
N THR A 99 -13.87 -28.75 0.14
CA THR A 99 -13.64 -30.07 0.75
C THR A 99 -14.27 -31.18 -0.10
N ASP A 100 -15.51 -30.99 -0.54
CA ASP A 100 -16.21 -31.94 -1.41
C ASP A 100 -15.57 -32.08 -2.80
N GLU A 101 -15.22 -30.98 -3.47
CA GLU A 101 -14.57 -31.03 -4.80
C GLU A 101 -13.15 -31.57 -4.74
N TYR A 102 -12.41 -31.29 -3.67
CA TYR A 102 -11.08 -31.85 -3.46
C TYR A 102 -11.15 -33.38 -3.36
N LEU A 103 -12.15 -33.92 -2.66
CA LEU A 103 -12.42 -35.35 -2.61
C LEU A 103 -12.82 -35.92 -3.99
N ARG A 104 -13.40 -35.12 -4.88
CA ARG A 104 -13.81 -35.50 -6.25
C ARG A 104 -12.72 -35.32 -7.33
N LEU A 105 -11.47 -35.03 -6.95
CA LEU A 105 -10.30 -34.84 -7.82
C LEU A 105 -10.33 -33.61 -8.76
N ASN A 106 -11.33 -32.75 -8.69
CA ASN A 106 -11.35 -31.51 -9.47
C ASN A 106 -10.62 -30.39 -8.72
N ARG A 107 -9.31 -30.25 -8.98
CA ARG A 107 -8.45 -29.29 -8.26
C ARG A 107 -8.57 -27.84 -8.76
N GLN A 108 -9.21 -27.62 -9.92
CA GLN A 108 -9.21 -26.32 -10.58
C GLN A 108 -9.96 -25.22 -9.78
N PRO A 109 -11.16 -25.45 -9.20
CA PRO A 109 -11.86 -24.43 -8.41
C PRO A 109 -11.04 -23.97 -7.20
N TYR A 110 -10.40 -24.90 -6.48
CA TYR A 110 -9.54 -24.57 -5.35
C TYR A 110 -8.28 -23.80 -5.79
N ALA A 111 -7.67 -24.19 -6.91
CA ALA A 111 -6.53 -23.46 -7.48
C ALA A 111 -6.91 -22.02 -7.89
N ASP A 112 -8.07 -21.82 -8.51
CA ASP A 112 -8.59 -20.50 -8.85
C ASP A 112 -8.91 -19.68 -7.58
N PHE A 113 -9.45 -20.31 -6.53
CA PHE A 113 -9.69 -19.66 -5.24
C PHE A 113 -8.38 -19.18 -4.59
N CYS A 114 -7.33 -20.02 -4.58
CA CYS A 114 -6.02 -19.65 -4.04
C CYS A 114 -5.37 -18.53 -4.87
N ALA A 115 -5.39 -18.64 -6.20
CA ALA A 115 -4.86 -17.62 -7.09
C ALA A 115 -5.59 -16.29 -6.94
N ALA A 116 -6.91 -16.30 -6.76
CA ALA A 116 -7.66 -15.10 -6.45
C ALA A 116 -7.23 -14.47 -5.12
N GLY A 117 -6.94 -15.29 -4.09
CA GLY A 117 -6.47 -14.78 -2.80
C GLY A 117 -5.14 -14.02 -2.90
N MET A 118 -4.22 -14.51 -3.73
CA MET A 118 -2.95 -13.82 -4.02
C MET A 118 -3.19 -12.49 -4.76
N LEU A 119 -4.02 -12.51 -5.81
CA LEU A 119 -4.35 -11.30 -6.56
C LEU A 119 -5.06 -10.26 -5.69
N ILE A 120 -5.98 -10.66 -4.80
CA ILE A 120 -6.63 -9.74 -3.85
C ILE A 120 -5.61 -9.09 -2.91
N GLN A 121 -4.58 -9.84 -2.48
CA GLN A 121 -3.50 -9.26 -1.68
C GLN A 121 -2.68 -8.24 -2.49
N GLU A 122 -2.45 -8.48 -3.78
CA GLU A 122 -1.81 -7.52 -4.68
C GLU A 122 -2.68 -6.26 -4.87
N VAL A 123 -3.99 -6.42 -5.05
CA VAL A 123 -4.95 -5.30 -5.13
C VAL A 123 -4.88 -4.46 -3.85
N LEU A 124 -4.95 -5.09 -2.67
CA LEU A 124 -4.86 -4.41 -1.39
C LEU A 124 -3.57 -3.59 -1.25
N ALA A 125 -2.44 -4.19 -1.61
CA ALA A 125 -1.15 -3.53 -1.52
C ALA A 125 -1.06 -2.35 -2.52
N ALA A 126 -1.52 -2.53 -3.75
CA ALA A 126 -1.52 -1.49 -4.77
C ALA A 126 -2.51 -0.36 -4.43
N SER A 127 -3.76 -0.68 -4.08
CA SER A 127 -4.75 0.31 -3.66
C SER A 127 -4.31 1.09 -2.43
N GLY A 128 -3.70 0.43 -1.45
CA GLY A 128 -3.17 1.10 -0.25
C GLY A 128 -2.07 2.12 -0.60
N ARG A 129 -1.09 1.71 -1.43
CA ARG A 129 -0.03 2.62 -1.89
C ARG A 129 -0.57 3.76 -2.74
N GLY A 130 -1.42 3.48 -3.73
CA GLY A 130 -1.96 4.49 -4.61
C GLY A 130 -2.87 5.48 -3.88
N TYR A 131 -3.65 5.02 -2.89
CA TYR A 131 -4.42 5.92 -2.02
C TYR A 131 -3.52 6.90 -1.27
N LEU A 132 -2.41 6.42 -0.68
CA LEU A 132 -1.45 7.27 0.01
C LEU A 132 -0.81 8.31 -0.93
N TRP A 133 -0.43 7.92 -2.13
CA TRP A 133 0.10 8.84 -3.15
C TRP A 133 -0.92 9.92 -3.55
N LEU A 134 -2.15 9.53 -3.86
CA LEU A 134 -3.17 10.48 -4.31
C LEU A 134 -3.66 11.41 -3.19
N ILE A 135 -3.76 10.92 -1.95
CA ILE A 135 -4.07 11.78 -0.79
C ILE A 135 -2.96 12.80 -0.56
N ASP A 136 -1.69 12.41 -0.63
CA ASP A 136 -0.58 13.35 -0.51
C ASP A 136 -0.59 14.40 -1.64
N ALA A 137 -0.97 14.01 -2.86
CA ALA A 137 -1.19 14.97 -3.95
C ALA A 137 -2.32 15.96 -3.62
N ALA A 138 -3.42 15.50 -3.03
CA ALA A 138 -4.56 16.34 -2.66
C ALA A 138 -4.32 17.21 -1.42
N ILE A 139 -3.32 16.89 -0.60
CA ILE A 139 -2.84 17.82 0.45
C ILE A 139 -2.12 19.02 -0.18
N ASP A 140 -1.47 18.79 -1.32
CA ASP A 140 -0.59 19.77 -1.98
C ASP A 140 -1.31 20.56 -3.08
N ALA A 141 -2.42 20.03 -3.59
CA ALA A 141 -3.23 20.58 -4.67
C ALA A 141 -4.65 20.93 -4.20
N ASP A 142 -5.41 21.65 -5.02
CA ASP A 142 -6.86 21.70 -4.88
C ASP A 142 -7.43 20.29 -5.14
N PRO A 143 -8.21 19.68 -4.23
CA PRO A 143 -8.87 18.39 -4.48
C PRO A 143 -9.80 18.39 -5.71
N GLN A 144 -10.29 19.56 -6.13
CA GLN A 144 -11.08 19.76 -7.34
C GLN A 144 -10.22 19.97 -8.60
N ALA A 145 -8.89 19.86 -8.49
CA ALA A 145 -8.01 19.92 -9.64
C ALA A 145 -8.28 18.75 -10.59
N LYS A 146 -8.34 19.07 -11.89
CA LYS A 146 -8.41 18.08 -12.96
C LYS A 146 -7.06 17.45 -13.21
N VAL A 147 -7.05 16.14 -13.46
CA VAL A 147 -5.86 15.37 -13.80
C VAL A 147 -5.91 14.99 -15.27
N SER A 148 -4.92 15.41 -16.07
CA SER A 148 -4.88 15.08 -17.50
C SER A 148 -4.48 13.61 -17.72
N LEU A 149 -5.39 12.81 -18.28
CA LEU A 149 -5.20 11.39 -18.65
C LEU A 149 -5.54 11.19 -20.12
N GLY A 150 -4.78 11.84 -21.02
CA GLY A 150 -5.03 11.79 -22.45
C GLY A 150 -6.33 12.51 -22.81
N HIS A 151 -7.37 11.76 -23.18
CA HIS A 151 -8.67 12.32 -23.56
C HIS A 151 -9.64 12.52 -22.38
N GLN A 152 -9.24 12.12 -21.17
CA GLN A 152 -10.05 12.26 -19.97
C GLN A 152 -9.39 13.23 -18.97
N GLU A 153 -10.21 13.96 -18.24
CA GLU A 153 -9.79 14.88 -17.19
C GLU A 153 -10.61 14.65 -15.90
N PRO A 154 -10.47 13.48 -15.24
CA PRO A 154 -11.15 13.25 -13.97
C PRO A 154 -10.67 14.25 -12.92
N LEU A 155 -11.51 14.49 -11.92
CA LEU A 155 -11.08 15.22 -10.73
C LEU A 155 -10.12 14.33 -9.92
N LEU A 156 -9.13 14.93 -9.26
CA LEU A 156 -8.25 14.21 -8.34
C LEU A 156 -9.06 13.47 -7.27
N LEU A 157 -10.14 14.08 -6.78
CA LEU A 157 -11.04 13.46 -5.82
C LEU A 157 -11.71 12.19 -6.34
N ASP A 158 -12.10 12.14 -7.62
CA ASP A 158 -12.72 10.95 -8.22
C ASP A 158 -11.74 9.77 -8.24
N LEU A 159 -10.47 10.04 -8.55
CA LEU A 159 -9.40 9.04 -8.54
C LEU A 159 -9.14 8.52 -7.12
N ILE A 160 -9.17 9.40 -6.12
CA ILE A 160 -9.03 9.04 -4.70
C ILE A 160 -10.20 8.15 -4.26
N ASP A 161 -11.44 8.54 -4.57
CA ASP A 161 -12.64 7.80 -4.21
C ASP A 161 -12.67 6.42 -4.87
N GLU A 162 -12.20 6.32 -6.11
CA GLU A 162 -12.10 5.06 -6.81
C GLU A 162 -11.07 4.12 -6.17
N ILE A 163 -9.84 4.57 -5.95
CA ILE A 163 -8.82 3.72 -5.34
C ILE A 163 -9.18 3.33 -3.90
N HIS A 164 -9.86 4.23 -3.18
CA HIS A 164 -10.41 3.97 -1.85
C HIS A 164 -11.51 2.91 -1.89
N THR A 165 -12.37 2.94 -2.91
CA THR A 165 -13.39 1.92 -3.13
C THR A 165 -12.75 0.55 -3.41
N LEU A 166 -11.72 0.50 -4.25
CA LEU A 166 -10.96 -0.73 -4.51
C LEU A 166 -10.28 -1.27 -3.24
N LEU A 167 -9.69 -0.38 -2.42
CA LEU A 167 -9.06 -0.74 -1.15
C LEU A 167 -10.06 -1.42 -0.21
N HIS A 168 -11.23 -0.82 -0.01
CA HIS A 168 -12.26 -1.41 0.86
C HIS A 168 -12.84 -2.70 0.28
N ARG A 169 -13.14 -2.73 -1.02
CA ARG A 169 -13.72 -3.92 -1.65
C ARG A 169 -12.77 -5.12 -1.58
N SER A 170 -11.51 -4.94 -1.93
CA SER A 170 -10.49 -5.99 -1.81
C SER A 170 -10.26 -6.38 -0.35
N GLY A 171 -10.35 -5.41 0.57
CA GLY A 171 -10.37 -5.62 2.01
C GLY A 171 -11.46 -6.56 2.50
N GLU A 172 -12.71 -6.29 2.13
CA GLU A 172 -13.86 -7.14 2.46
C GLU A 172 -13.67 -8.57 1.94
N ILE A 173 -13.24 -8.73 0.68
CA ILE A 173 -12.98 -10.04 0.09
C ILE A 173 -11.88 -10.78 0.87
N ARG A 174 -10.75 -10.09 1.15
CA ARG A 174 -9.63 -10.65 1.89
C ARG A 174 -10.05 -11.09 3.29
N GLY A 175 -10.60 -10.16 4.08
CA GLY A 175 -11.02 -10.43 5.45
C GLY A 175 -12.15 -11.44 5.55
N GLY A 176 -13.04 -11.48 4.55
CA GLY A 176 -14.23 -12.33 4.53
C GLY A 176 -13.95 -13.76 4.13
N LEU A 177 -13.26 -13.96 3.01
CA LEU A 177 -13.02 -15.31 2.48
C LEU A 177 -11.72 -15.92 2.99
N TYR A 178 -10.67 -15.11 3.14
CA TYR A 178 -9.32 -15.60 3.43
C TYR A 178 -8.86 -15.30 4.86
N GLY A 179 -9.57 -14.42 5.57
CA GLY A 179 -9.16 -13.91 6.87
C GLY A 179 -8.10 -12.80 6.79
N CYS A 180 -8.09 -11.96 7.82
CA CYS A 180 -7.06 -10.96 8.06
C CYS A 180 -6.69 -11.04 9.53
N GLU A 181 -5.50 -11.56 9.83
CA GLU A 181 -5.10 -11.88 11.20
C GLU A 181 -4.44 -10.67 11.88
N LEU A 182 -4.71 -10.49 13.17
CA LEU A 182 -3.85 -9.68 14.04
C LEU A 182 -2.57 -10.48 14.32
N LYS A 183 -1.45 -9.77 14.44
CA LYS A 183 -0.16 -10.39 14.76
C LYS A 183 0.17 -10.23 16.22
N TYR A 184 0.48 -11.32 16.90
CA TYR A 184 1.06 -11.27 18.24
C TYR A 184 2.59 -11.17 18.15
N ASP A 185 3.18 -10.15 18.77
CA ASP A 185 4.62 -9.96 18.83
C ASP A 185 5.01 -9.35 20.18
N LYS A 186 5.97 -9.97 20.87
CA LYS A 186 6.54 -9.48 22.15
C LYS A 186 5.49 -9.04 23.18
N GLY A 187 4.46 -9.87 23.41
CA GLY A 187 3.45 -9.60 24.44
C GLY A 187 2.28 -8.73 23.98
N ARG A 188 2.22 -8.36 22.70
CA ARG A 188 1.26 -7.36 22.20
C ARG A 188 0.65 -7.81 20.89
N TRP A 189 -0.60 -7.42 20.69
CA TRP A 189 -1.32 -7.63 19.43
C TRP A 189 -1.18 -6.42 18.52
N PHE A 190 -0.96 -6.67 17.24
CA PHE A 190 -0.78 -5.63 16.23
C PHE A 190 -1.76 -5.83 15.08
N GLN A 191 -2.39 -4.73 14.68
CA GLN A 191 -3.15 -4.63 13.44
C GLN A 191 -2.23 -4.13 12.33
N GLU A 192 -2.00 -4.98 11.32
CA GLU A 192 -1.26 -4.67 10.09
C GLU A 192 -2.20 -4.57 8.86
N CYS A 193 -3.47 -4.23 9.12
CA CYS A 193 -4.51 -4.23 8.10
C CYS A 193 -4.25 -3.14 7.05
N LEU A 194 -3.97 -3.55 5.81
CA LEU A 194 -3.71 -2.66 4.68
C LEU A 194 -4.89 -1.75 4.33
N VAL A 195 -6.11 -2.06 4.78
CA VAL A 195 -7.29 -1.20 4.61
C VAL A 195 -7.31 -0.08 5.64
N HIS A 196 -6.97 -0.38 6.89
CA HIS A 196 -7.09 0.56 8.00
C HIS A 196 -5.89 1.50 8.13
N LEU A 197 -4.67 0.99 7.92
CA LEU A 197 -3.45 1.78 8.09
C LEU A 197 -3.40 3.03 7.20
N PRO A 198 -3.85 3.01 5.93
CA PRO A 198 -3.88 4.21 5.10
C PRO A 198 -4.81 5.30 5.62
N HIS A 199 -5.77 4.97 6.48
CA HIS A 199 -6.63 5.95 7.17
C HIS A 199 -5.97 6.59 8.39
N VAL A 200 -4.77 6.17 8.78
CA VAL A 200 -4.00 6.86 9.81
C VAL A 200 -3.00 7.78 9.12
N PRO A 201 -3.25 9.10 9.08
CA PRO A 201 -2.44 10.04 8.30
C PRO A 201 -1.18 10.40 9.07
N LEU A 202 -0.38 9.41 9.49
CA LEU A 202 0.88 9.59 10.22
C LEU A 202 1.98 8.82 9.50
N ALA A 203 3.07 9.50 9.19
CA ALA A 203 4.24 8.95 8.55
C ALA A 203 5.52 9.53 9.14
N ASN A 204 6.61 8.79 9.01
CA ASN A 204 7.91 9.25 9.46
C ASN A 204 8.51 10.12 8.38
N SER A 205 8.98 11.29 8.79
CA SER A 205 9.85 12.13 7.99
C SER A 205 11.20 12.20 8.69
N MET A 206 12.25 11.85 7.96
CA MET A 206 13.61 11.96 8.47
C MET A 206 14.16 13.33 8.14
N GLY A 207 14.63 14.04 9.16
CA GLY A 207 15.51 15.19 9.01
C GLY A 207 16.95 14.71 9.02
N PHE A 208 17.69 14.96 7.94
CA PHE A 208 19.09 14.56 7.82
C PHE A 208 19.87 15.57 6.99
N THR A 209 21.16 15.65 7.23
CA THR A 209 22.10 16.33 6.34
C THR A 209 22.75 15.29 5.43
N CYS A 210 23.03 15.67 4.18
CA CYS A 210 23.66 14.79 3.21
C CYS A 210 24.38 15.59 2.14
N ARG A 211 25.19 14.90 1.34
CA ARG A 211 25.79 15.42 0.11
C ARG A 211 25.19 14.73 -1.10
N TYR A 212 24.86 15.53 -2.10
CA TYR A 212 24.36 15.05 -3.38
C TYR A 212 25.52 14.95 -4.37
N ILE A 213 25.79 13.74 -4.86
CA ILE A 213 26.84 13.51 -5.85
C ILE A 213 26.26 12.92 -7.13
N CYS A 214 26.87 13.26 -8.26
CA CYS A 214 26.47 12.75 -9.57
C CYS A 214 26.80 11.26 -9.69
N SER A 215 25.85 10.45 -10.18
CA SER A 215 26.09 9.03 -10.45
C SER A 215 27.14 8.76 -11.52
N ILE A 216 27.44 9.75 -12.37
CA ILE A 216 28.38 9.64 -13.49
C ILE A 216 29.79 10.06 -13.06
N CYS A 217 30.00 11.32 -12.65
CA CYS A 217 31.34 11.85 -12.33
C CYS A 217 31.70 11.86 -10.84
N GLN A 218 30.77 11.57 -9.93
CA GLN A 218 31.00 11.61 -8.47
C GLN A 218 31.28 12.98 -7.85
N GLU A 219 31.19 14.04 -8.66
CA GLU A 219 31.27 15.42 -8.18
C GLU A 219 29.93 15.88 -7.61
N ASP A 220 29.90 17.08 -7.02
CA ASP A 220 28.67 17.72 -6.56
C ASP A 220 27.64 17.78 -7.69
N ALA A 221 26.48 17.17 -7.44
CA ALA A 221 25.42 17.04 -8.43
C ALA A 221 24.85 18.40 -8.86
N SER A 222 25.01 19.45 -8.06
CA SER A 222 24.53 20.80 -8.36
C SER A 222 25.46 21.57 -9.30
N THR A 223 26.74 21.18 -9.41
CA THR A 223 27.75 21.91 -10.21
C THR A 223 28.26 21.12 -11.41
N CYS A 224 28.04 19.80 -11.47
CA CYS A 224 28.52 18.99 -12.58
C CYS A 224 27.74 19.23 -13.88
N ARG A 225 28.32 18.85 -15.02
CA ARG A 225 27.70 19.02 -16.35
C ARG A 225 26.67 17.95 -16.71
N HIS A 226 26.49 16.93 -15.87
CA HIS A 226 25.59 15.81 -16.15
C HIS A 226 24.16 16.16 -15.73
N ILE A 227 23.24 16.12 -16.68
CA ILE A 227 21.83 16.43 -16.47
C ILE A 227 21.13 15.15 -15.97
N SER A 228 20.53 15.22 -14.78
CA SER A 228 19.78 14.09 -14.21
C SER A 228 18.70 13.62 -15.18
N GLY A 229 18.68 12.31 -15.45
CA GLY A 229 17.75 11.68 -16.38
C GLY A 229 18.26 11.52 -17.81
N GLN A 230 19.38 12.14 -18.20
CA GLN A 230 20.04 11.89 -19.49
C GLN A 230 20.96 10.69 -19.44
N ASN A 231 21.17 10.04 -20.58
CA ASN A 231 22.08 8.90 -20.69
C ASN A 231 23.49 9.36 -21.10
N TYR A 232 24.51 8.74 -20.50
CA TYR A 232 25.91 8.98 -20.79
C TYR A 232 26.64 7.65 -20.96
N ASP A 233 27.62 7.63 -21.85
CA ASP A 233 28.49 6.48 -22.03
C ASP A 233 29.58 6.48 -20.96
N VAL A 234 29.47 5.55 -20.01
CA VAL A 234 30.36 5.42 -18.87
C VAL A 234 31.22 4.20 -19.04
N ARG A 235 32.55 4.39 -19.00
CA ARG A 235 33.49 3.28 -18.92
C ARG A 235 33.48 2.72 -17.49
N VAL A 236 33.29 1.41 -17.39
CA VAL A 236 33.29 0.67 -16.12
C VAL A 236 34.71 0.68 -15.56
N VAL A 237 34.84 1.21 -14.35
CA VAL A 237 36.06 1.20 -13.56
C VAL A 237 35.72 0.64 -12.18
N LYS A 238 36.48 -0.36 -11.74
CA LYS A 238 36.49 -0.88 -10.38
C LYS A 238 37.66 -0.25 -9.63
N ASP A 239 37.41 0.24 -8.43
CA ASP A 239 38.44 0.82 -7.58
C ASP A 239 39.35 -0.26 -6.96
N ALA A 240 40.32 0.15 -6.12
CA ALA A 240 41.23 -0.77 -5.44
C ALA A 240 40.53 -1.77 -4.49
N ARG A 241 39.28 -1.49 -4.10
CA ARG A 241 38.43 -2.37 -3.28
C ARG A 241 37.52 -3.25 -4.15
N GLY A 242 37.63 -3.16 -5.48
CA GLY A 242 36.78 -3.88 -6.43
C GLY A 242 35.38 -3.29 -6.58
N VAL A 243 35.11 -2.09 -6.09
CA VAL A 243 33.79 -1.44 -6.18
C VAL A 243 33.62 -0.81 -7.55
N CYS A 244 32.58 -1.21 -8.27
CA CYS A 244 32.27 -0.69 -9.60
C CYS A 244 31.69 0.73 -9.53
N ASN A 245 32.17 1.66 -10.38
CA ASN A 245 31.65 3.03 -10.47
C ASN A 245 30.19 3.13 -10.93
N VAL A 246 29.67 2.14 -11.66
CA VAL A 246 28.29 2.14 -12.18
C VAL A 246 27.28 1.57 -11.19
N CYS A 247 27.49 0.35 -10.67
CA CYS A 247 26.51 -0.31 -9.78
C CYS A 247 26.86 -0.23 -8.29
N ARG A 248 28.07 0.21 -7.93
CA ARG A 248 28.57 0.31 -6.56
C ARG A 248 28.65 -0.98 -5.75
N PHE A 249 28.46 -2.12 -6.40
CA PHE A 249 28.76 -3.42 -5.81
C PHE A 249 30.25 -3.75 -5.94
N SER A 250 30.75 -4.52 -4.97
CA SER A 250 32.06 -5.17 -5.04
C SER A 250 32.10 -6.20 -6.17
N THR A 251 33.28 -6.73 -6.48
CA THR A 251 33.48 -7.73 -7.55
C THR A 251 32.54 -8.93 -7.44
N GLU A 252 32.20 -9.38 -6.23
CA GLU A 252 31.32 -10.54 -6.01
C GLU A 252 29.85 -10.26 -6.35
N GLY A 253 29.40 -9.01 -6.23
CA GLY A 253 28.02 -8.60 -6.53
C GLY A 253 27.87 -7.87 -7.88
N CYS A 254 28.96 -7.66 -8.61
CA CYS A 254 29.00 -6.83 -9.80
C CYS A 254 29.17 -7.66 -11.08
N GLN A 255 28.15 -7.65 -11.94
CA GLN A 255 28.18 -8.30 -13.26
C GLN A 255 28.85 -7.44 -14.35
N HIS A 256 29.35 -6.25 -14.02
CA HIS A 256 29.99 -5.36 -14.99
C HIS A 256 31.47 -5.69 -15.20
N THR A 257 31.90 -5.71 -16.46
CA THR A 257 33.28 -6.02 -16.86
C THR A 257 34.13 -4.74 -16.87
N GLN A 258 35.33 -4.80 -16.30
CA GLN A 258 36.29 -3.68 -16.31
C GLN A 258 36.55 -3.21 -17.75
N GLY A 259 36.47 -1.90 -18.00
CA GLY A 259 36.72 -1.30 -19.31
C GLY A 259 35.53 -1.35 -20.29
N GLN A 260 34.46 -2.09 -19.97
CA GLN A 260 33.21 -2.06 -20.73
C GLN A 260 32.62 -0.66 -20.73
N VAL A 261 32.01 -0.23 -21.84
CA VAL A 261 31.24 1.02 -21.91
C VAL A 261 29.76 0.68 -21.76
N LEU A 262 29.10 1.32 -20.80
CA LEU A 262 27.67 1.16 -20.55
C LEU A 262 26.97 2.50 -20.76
N ASN A 263 25.79 2.45 -21.36
CA ASN A 263 24.92 3.61 -21.45
C ASN A 263 24.13 3.74 -20.13
N VAL A 264 24.50 4.70 -19.29
CA VAL A 264 23.98 4.85 -17.92
C VAL A 264 23.18 6.14 -17.82
N ARG A 265 21.97 6.06 -17.27
CA ARG A 265 21.15 7.24 -16.96
C ARG A 265 21.72 7.97 -15.75
N ALA A 266 22.10 9.23 -15.92
CA ALA A 266 22.56 10.08 -14.83
C ALA A 266 21.47 10.24 -13.76
N SER A 267 21.88 10.12 -12.50
CA SER A 267 21.02 10.30 -11.34
C SER A 267 21.82 10.95 -10.21
N VAL A 268 21.10 11.47 -9.22
CA VAL A 268 21.70 12.03 -8.02
C VAL A 268 21.77 10.94 -6.95
N MET A 269 22.96 10.72 -6.41
CA MET A 269 23.17 9.85 -5.26
C MET A 269 23.30 10.67 -3.99
N ILE A 270 22.73 10.16 -2.90
CA ILE A 270 22.84 10.75 -1.58
C ILE A 270 23.99 10.04 -0.85
N THR A 271 24.94 10.81 -0.33
CA THR A 271 26.12 10.35 0.42
C THR A 271 26.28 11.16 1.69
N ASP A 272 27.19 10.72 2.58
CA ASP A 272 27.50 11.40 3.85
C ASP A 272 26.23 11.75 4.65
N VAL A 273 25.31 10.78 4.75
CA VAL A 273 24.03 10.95 5.43
C VAL A 273 24.27 10.98 6.94
N GLU A 274 23.96 12.12 7.55
CA GLU A 274 23.92 12.29 9.00
C GLU A 274 22.48 12.54 9.43
N LEU A 275 21.89 11.53 10.07
CA LEU A 275 20.53 11.60 10.58
C LEU A 275 20.47 12.56 11.77
N ARG A 276 19.57 13.54 11.70
CA ARG A 276 19.36 14.54 12.77
C ARG A 276 18.13 14.20 13.61
N GLU A 277 17.03 13.88 12.95
CA GLU A 277 15.76 13.61 13.60
C GLU A 277 14.88 12.65 12.79
N ILE A 278 13.94 12.04 13.49
CA ILE A 278 12.83 11.29 12.90
C ILE A 278 11.55 11.83 13.53
N SER A 279 10.73 12.47 12.71
CA SER A 279 9.51 13.16 13.13
C SER A 279 8.28 12.44 12.59
N LEU A 280 7.26 12.25 13.42
CA LEU A 280 5.98 11.69 12.98
C LEU A 280 5.07 12.83 12.49
N VAL A 281 4.83 12.89 11.18
CA VAL A 281 4.15 14.00 10.51
C VAL A 281 2.99 13.51 9.67
N LYS A 282 2.03 14.41 9.38
CA LYS A 282 0.91 14.10 8.49
C LYS A 282 1.31 14.00 7.03
N ARG A 283 2.29 14.80 6.63
CA ARG A 283 2.78 14.93 5.25
C ARG A 283 4.27 14.61 5.23
N ALA A 284 4.60 13.32 5.13
CA ALA A 284 5.99 12.89 5.05
C ALA A 284 6.54 13.08 3.64
N ARG A 285 7.87 13.21 3.52
CA ARG A 285 8.50 13.32 2.19
C ARG A 285 8.21 12.10 1.33
N ASP A 286 8.33 10.88 1.88
CA ASP A 286 7.86 9.64 1.22
C ASP A 286 6.43 9.34 1.71
N PRO A 287 5.40 9.42 0.83
CA PRO A 287 4.02 9.08 1.19
C PRO A 287 3.83 7.64 1.68
N LEU A 288 4.79 6.74 1.39
CA LEU A 288 4.78 5.35 1.81
C LEU A 288 5.58 5.07 3.09
N ALA A 289 6.25 6.06 3.68
CA ALA A 289 6.93 5.94 4.98
C ALA A 289 5.94 6.01 6.18
N ARG A 290 4.73 5.47 5.98
CA ARG A 290 3.63 5.46 6.92
C ARG A 290 3.82 4.35 7.95
N ILE A 291 3.03 4.43 9.02
CA ILE A 291 3.01 3.41 10.06
C ILE A 291 2.62 2.05 9.48
N SER A 292 3.29 0.98 9.89
CA SER A 292 3.06 -0.37 9.35
C SER A 292 2.25 -1.26 10.28
N ALA A 293 2.14 -0.90 11.57
CA ALA A 293 1.28 -1.59 12.51
C ALA A 293 0.83 -0.68 13.65
N ILE A 294 -0.39 -0.93 14.13
CA ILE A 294 -0.97 -0.27 15.31
C ILE A 294 -1.21 -1.34 16.36
N GLU A 295 -0.72 -1.12 17.57
CA GLU A 295 -1.03 -1.99 18.70
C GLU A 295 -2.53 -1.96 19.02
N LYS A 296 -3.09 -3.13 19.30
CA LYS A 296 -4.42 -3.29 19.87
C LYS A 296 -4.33 -3.41 21.38
N ASP A 297 -5.05 -2.51 22.04
CA ASP A 297 -5.10 -2.49 23.49
C ASP A 297 -5.81 -3.76 24.01
N ALA A 298 -5.31 -4.34 25.10
CA ALA A 298 -5.90 -5.54 25.67
C ALA A 298 -7.36 -5.32 26.11
N SER A 299 -7.73 -4.12 26.56
CA SER A 299 -9.11 -3.78 26.89
C SER A 299 -10.00 -3.67 25.64
N GLU A 300 -9.46 -3.21 24.51
CA GLU A 300 -10.19 -3.20 23.22
C GLU A 300 -10.47 -4.64 22.76
N LEU A 301 -9.48 -5.53 22.84
CA LEU A 301 -9.64 -6.94 22.50
C LEU A 301 -10.63 -7.63 23.45
N LEU A 302 -10.52 -7.39 24.75
CA LEU A 302 -11.48 -7.90 25.74
C LEU A 302 -12.91 -7.42 25.44
N ALA A 303 -13.09 -6.15 25.08
CA ALA A 303 -14.40 -5.62 24.72
C ALA A 303 -14.95 -6.22 23.42
N LEU A 304 -14.08 -6.57 22.47
CA LEU A 304 -14.46 -7.17 21.19
C LEU A 304 -14.80 -8.66 21.31
N PHE A 305 -13.99 -9.42 22.06
CA PHE A 305 -14.07 -10.89 22.13
C PHE A 305 -14.71 -11.43 23.41
N GLY A 306 -14.83 -10.61 24.46
CA GLY A 306 -15.31 -11.03 25.78
C GLY A 306 -14.27 -11.74 26.63
N TYR A 307 -13.09 -12.02 26.09
CA TYR A 307 -11.93 -12.58 26.80
C TYR A 307 -10.64 -11.98 26.22
N PRO A 308 -9.53 -11.97 26.99
CA PRO A 308 -8.23 -11.59 26.45
C PRO A 308 -7.67 -12.76 25.62
N PRO A 309 -7.41 -12.58 24.30
CA PRO A 309 -6.91 -13.66 23.47
C PRO A 309 -5.50 -14.10 23.87
N SER A 310 -5.26 -15.41 23.83
CA SER A 310 -3.96 -16.05 24.05
C SER A 310 -3.05 -15.90 22.82
N PRO A 311 -1.71 -15.95 22.97
CA PRO A 311 -0.78 -15.84 21.84
C PRO A 311 -1.02 -16.81 20.67
N ASP A 312 -1.63 -17.97 20.96
CA ASP A 312 -1.90 -19.04 19.99
C ASP A 312 -3.30 -18.90 19.36
N ASP A 313 -4.11 -17.95 19.81
CA ASP A 313 -5.45 -17.72 19.28
C ASP A 313 -5.40 -17.10 17.89
N LEU A 314 -6.26 -17.58 17.00
CA LEU A 314 -6.48 -16.97 15.69
C LEU A 314 -7.40 -15.76 15.83
N VAL A 315 -6.82 -14.57 15.98
CA VAL A 315 -7.59 -13.33 16.13
C VAL A 315 -7.77 -12.63 14.77
N LEU A 316 -9.00 -12.57 14.28
CA LEU A 316 -9.32 -11.96 13.00
C LEU A 316 -9.74 -10.48 13.12
N CYS A 317 -9.24 -9.66 12.22
CA CYS A 317 -9.62 -8.27 12.01
C CYS A 317 -10.77 -8.19 10.99
N HIS A 318 -11.87 -7.55 11.39
CA HIS A 318 -13.05 -7.35 10.53
C HIS A 318 -13.32 -5.89 10.19
N THR A 319 -12.37 -4.99 10.49
CA THR A 319 -12.55 -3.54 10.32
C THR A 319 -12.99 -3.16 8.90
N CYS A 320 -12.49 -3.85 7.87
CA CYS A 320 -12.82 -3.60 6.47
C CYS A 320 -14.27 -3.95 6.08
N MET A 321 -15.02 -4.67 6.93
CA MET A 321 -16.42 -5.00 6.70
C MET A 321 -17.38 -3.99 7.35
N TYR A 322 -16.85 -3.02 8.09
CA TYR A 322 -17.63 -1.94 8.65
C TYR A 322 -17.63 -0.74 7.70
N PRO A 323 -18.71 0.08 7.71
CA PRO A 323 -18.71 1.31 6.95
C PRO A 323 -17.50 2.18 7.27
N CYS A 324 -16.83 2.69 6.23
CA CYS A 324 -15.66 3.54 6.40
C CYS A 324 -16.07 4.82 7.15
N GLN A 325 -15.49 5.03 8.33
CA GLN A 325 -15.80 6.19 9.18
C GLN A 325 -14.99 7.44 8.82
N HIS A 326 -14.00 7.31 7.93
CA HIS A 326 -13.33 8.48 7.37
C HIS A 326 -14.32 9.25 6.50
N ARG A 327 -14.75 10.41 6.99
CA ARG A 327 -15.68 11.30 6.29
C ARG A 327 -15.12 11.56 4.88
N ARG A 328 -15.98 11.41 3.89
CA ARG A 328 -15.80 11.92 2.51
C ARG A 328 -15.73 13.43 2.55
N THR A 329 -14.61 14.00 2.97
CA THR A 329 -14.18 15.38 2.70
C THR A 329 -12.90 15.66 3.48
N PRO A 330 -11.88 16.23 2.84
CA PRO A 330 -10.81 16.90 3.55
C PRO A 330 -11.38 18.21 4.11
N ASN A 331 -12.10 18.14 5.24
CA ASN A 331 -11.83 19.16 6.25
C ASN A 331 -10.46 18.79 6.83
N LEU A 332 -9.41 18.97 6.02
CA LEU A 332 -8.06 19.13 6.52
C LEU A 332 -8.19 20.18 7.62
N PRO A 333 -7.88 19.86 8.88
CA PRO A 333 -7.97 20.86 9.93
C PRO A 333 -7.07 22.03 9.51
N GLN A 334 -7.68 23.16 9.13
CA GLN A 334 -6.99 24.35 8.62
C GLN A 334 -6.04 24.97 9.66
N ASN A 335 -6.04 24.50 10.91
CA ASN A 335 -5.38 25.14 12.02
C ASN A 335 -4.50 24.16 12.80
N PHE A 336 -3.36 23.74 12.24
CA PHE A 336 -2.20 23.30 13.04
C PHE A 336 -0.94 23.62 12.24
N VAL A 337 -0.63 24.92 12.17
CA VAL A 337 0.74 25.39 12.04
C VAL A 337 1.23 25.62 13.46
N THR A 338 2.13 24.77 13.93
CA THR A 338 3.09 25.08 14.99
C THR A 338 4.38 24.38 14.64
#